data_AF-A0A326U9K8-F1
#
_entry.id   AF-A0A326U9K8-F1
#
_cell.length_a   1.000
_cell.length_b   1.000
_cell.length_c   1.000
_cell.angle_alpha   90.00
_cell.angle_beta   90.00
_cell.angle_gamma   90.00
#
_symmetry.space_group_name_H-M   'P 1'
#
loop_
_entity.id
_entity.type
_entity.pdbx_description
1 polymer ?
#
loop_
_entity_poly.entity_id
_entity_poly.type
_entity_poly.pdbx_seq_one_letter_code
_entity_poly.pdbx_strand_id
1 'polypeptide(L)'
;PRLAPNVCRFLSELSMDGVPCLSAFDWGRLSGSPFLPRVTFRMGPHARLVLSPAQWQLRADTVQPEGTGSEEERWFAGLQRWRERWRVPRYVYLAEFDNRLLLDLEHPVMVTELRDELGKLQQDRTLTLQELLPDFEHLWLRDEQSAPYFSELVVPLLRVAQPAVQAAPLTPRRAISRVERSFFPGDRWTYIKLYAAPGQHDELIAGPLRALIRMLQEQRLLDCWFFIRYIDPLPHLRVRCRARGEQAIEPLLLAMLRHSRHLVDAGVIQSYALDPYEREVERYGGPEAIELLEQVFCLDSAVVSNLIAAQQAQRLTLDPLEIAVFSLHQFFTNWGYDIDQCLQWLRKRTQTYAFSAEYRPHRRECCELLAPWEPRPPANVVEQRALLLTLTHGPSAEGADRGSIAQELRKLGDQVRELASRGGLWVSEETLLESLAHMHKIRLLDLDRERERRLYAFWRHTLESIKRRPTKR
;
A
#
# COMPACT_ATOMS: atom_id res chain seq x y z
N PRO A 1 5.69 -23.77 -13.17
CA PRO A 1 6.04 -22.54 -12.42
C PRO A 1 6.54 -22.76 -10.98
N ARG A 2 5.87 -23.59 -10.17
CA ARG A 2 6.21 -23.78 -8.74
C ARG A 2 7.59 -24.40 -8.49
N LEU A 3 8.11 -25.17 -9.45
CA LEU A 3 9.46 -25.75 -9.41
C LEU A 3 10.53 -24.85 -10.05
N ALA A 4 10.14 -23.71 -10.64
CA ALA A 4 11.09 -22.79 -11.25
C ALA A 4 11.77 -21.92 -10.18
N PRO A 5 13.01 -21.46 -10.42
CA PRO A 5 13.65 -20.46 -9.56
C PRO A 5 12.77 -19.22 -9.39
N ASN A 6 12.84 -18.57 -8.22
CA ASN A 6 11.96 -17.45 -7.87
C ASN A 6 11.95 -16.33 -8.91
N VAL A 7 13.09 -16.01 -9.53
CA VAL A 7 13.16 -14.98 -10.57
C VAL A 7 12.37 -15.38 -11.83
N CYS A 8 12.56 -16.62 -12.30
CA CYS A 8 11.82 -17.13 -13.46
C CYS A 8 10.31 -17.22 -13.17
N ARG A 9 9.95 -17.68 -11.96
CA ARG A 9 8.57 -17.72 -11.50
C ARG A 9 7.96 -16.32 -11.45
N PHE A 10 8.67 -15.36 -10.85
CA PHE A 10 8.23 -13.96 -10.76
C PHE A 10 7.99 -13.35 -12.13
N LEU A 11 8.91 -13.48 -13.08
CA LEU A 11 8.74 -12.95 -14.43
C LEU A 11 7.56 -13.59 -15.15
N SER A 12 7.38 -14.90 -15.00
CA SER A 12 6.24 -15.61 -15.59
C SER A 12 4.91 -15.17 -14.96
N GLU A 13 4.82 -15.06 -13.64
CA GLU A 13 3.61 -14.63 -12.95
C GLU A 13 3.29 -13.15 -13.25
N LEU A 14 4.29 -12.28 -13.29
CA LEU A 14 4.15 -10.86 -13.63
C LEU A 14 3.65 -10.65 -15.07
N SER A 15 4.08 -11.48 -16.02
CA SER A 15 3.59 -11.42 -17.40
C SER A 15 2.09 -11.69 -17.54
N MET A 16 1.49 -12.32 -16.54
CA MET A 16 0.06 -12.59 -16.46
C MET A 16 -0.70 -11.55 -15.61
N ASP A 17 -0.02 -10.54 -15.07
CA ASP A 17 -0.67 -9.49 -14.28
C ASP A 17 -1.71 -8.71 -15.11
N GLY A 18 -2.84 -8.39 -14.47
CA GLY A 18 -3.98 -7.77 -15.15
C GLY A 18 -4.72 -8.66 -16.16
N VAL A 19 -4.34 -9.94 -16.32
CA VAL A 19 -5.01 -10.90 -17.20
C VAL A 19 -5.78 -11.93 -16.37
N PRO A 20 -7.10 -12.12 -16.60
CA PRO A 20 -7.82 -13.18 -15.92
C PRO A 20 -7.27 -14.55 -16.35
N CYS A 21 -6.75 -15.30 -15.39
CA CYS A 21 -6.34 -16.68 -15.62
C CYS A 21 -7.58 -17.58 -15.57
N LEU A 22 -7.88 -18.28 -16.68
CA LEU A 22 -8.89 -19.33 -16.67
C LEU A 22 -8.38 -20.49 -15.80
N SER A 23 -9.27 -21.02 -14.97
CA SER A 23 -9.02 -22.20 -14.14
C SER A 23 -10.07 -23.26 -14.43
N ALA A 24 -9.76 -24.51 -14.10
CA ALA A 24 -10.75 -25.58 -14.09
C ALA A 24 -11.88 -25.26 -13.09
N PHE A 25 -13.03 -25.91 -13.28
CA PHE A 25 -14.15 -25.79 -12.35
C PHE A 25 -13.74 -26.27 -10.95
N ASP A 26 -13.97 -25.45 -9.94
CA ASP A 26 -13.64 -25.76 -8.54
C ASP A 26 -14.92 -25.93 -7.70
N TRP A 27 -15.06 -27.10 -7.09
CA TRP A 27 -16.14 -27.41 -6.15
C TRP A 27 -15.99 -26.69 -4.80
N GLY A 28 -14.81 -26.13 -4.52
CA GLY A 28 -14.49 -25.43 -3.28
C GLY A 28 -14.75 -26.32 -2.06
N ARG A 29 -15.58 -25.83 -1.13
CA ARG A 29 -15.92 -26.55 0.11
C ARG A 29 -16.71 -27.84 -0.13
N LEU A 30 -17.32 -28.02 -1.30
CA LEU A 30 -18.08 -29.24 -1.63
C LEU A 30 -17.19 -30.37 -2.16
N SER A 31 -15.90 -30.14 -2.42
CA SER A 31 -14.97 -31.13 -2.99
C SER A 31 -14.95 -32.47 -2.23
N GLY A 32 -15.19 -32.45 -0.91
CA GLY A 32 -15.28 -33.65 -0.07
C GLY A 32 -16.65 -34.35 -0.02
N SER A 33 -17.64 -33.93 -0.84
CA SER A 33 -18.98 -34.55 -0.82
C SER A 33 -18.95 -35.98 -1.37
N PRO A 34 -19.75 -36.92 -0.83
CA PRO A 34 -19.80 -38.31 -1.30
C PRO A 34 -20.15 -38.45 -2.79
N PHE A 35 -20.90 -37.49 -3.33
CA PHE A 35 -21.25 -37.40 -4.73
C PHE A 35 -21.21 -35.95 -5.20
N LEU A 36 -20.60 -35.75 -6.37
CA LEU A 36 -20.55 -34.48 -7.09
C LEU A 36 -21.21 -34.69 -8.46
N PRO A 37 -22.32 -33.99 -8.77
CA PRO A 37 -23.00 -34.20 -10.04
C PRO A 37 -22.19 -33.65 -11.21
N ARG A 38 -22.42 -34.18 -12.42
CA ARG A 38 -21.88 -33.62 -13.65
C ARG A 38 -22.28 -32.15 -13.78
N VAL A 39 -21.30 -31.27 -13.96
CA VAL A 39 -21.54 -29.86 -14.22
C VAL A 39 -21.43 -29.63 -15.72
N THR A 40 -22.51 -29.12 -16.31
CA THR A 40 -22.55 -28.83 -17.75
C THR A 40 -22.95 -27.40 -18.02
N PHE A 41 -22.33 -26.79 -19.03
CA PHE A 41 -22.70 -25.50 -19.57
C PHE A 41 -23.29 -25.66 -20.98
N ARG A 42 -24.46 -25.08 -21.23
CA ARG A 42 -25.10 -25.13 -22.55
C ARG A 42 -24.59 -23.95 -23.39
N MET A 43 -23.85 -24.25 -24.46
CA MET A 43 -23.28 -23.24 -25.36
C MET A 43 -24.25 -22.85 -26.50
N GLY A 44 -25.28 -23.66 -26.73
CA GLY A 44 -26.30 -23.41 -27.76
C GLY A 44 -27.38 -24.50 -27.75
N PRO A 45 -28.31 -24.51 -28.72
CA PRO A 45 -29.41 -25.47 -28.77
C PRO A 45 -28.95 -26.93 -28.89
N HIS A 46 -27.78 -27.16 -29.51
CA HIS A 46 -27.24 -28.51 -29.77
C HIS A 46 -25.85 -28.75 -29.14
N ALA A 47 -25.31 -27.80 -28.36
CA ALA A 47 -23.95 -27.88 -27.81
C ALA A 47 -23.95 -27.81 -26.28
N ARG A 48 -23.31 -28.80 -25.64
CA ARG A 48 -23.10 -28.87 -24.19
C ARG A 48 -21.62 -29.10 -23.91
N LEU A 49 -21.06 -28.29 -23.03
CA LEU A 49 -19.72 -28.43 -22.48
C LEU A 49 -19.82 -29.06 -21.09
N VAL A 50 -19.04 -30.11 -20.83
CA VAL A 50 -18.91 -30.69 -19.48
C VAL A 50 -17.75 -29.98 -18.78
N LEU A 51 -18.04 -29.24 -17.72
CA LEU A 51 -17.05 -28.51 -16.92
C LEU A 51 -16.42 -29.40 -15.84
N SER A 52 -17.20 -30.33 -15.30
CA SER A 52 -16.73 -31.38 -14.39
C SER A 52 -17.57 -32.64 -14.64
N PRO A 53 -16.95 -33.83 -14.78
CA PRO A 53 -17.67 -35.10 -14.78
C PRO A 53 -18.34 -35.32 -13.41
N ALA A 54 -19.35 -36.19 -13.37
CA ALA A 54 -19.88 -36.71 -12.12
C ALA A 54 -18.80 -37.50 -11.39
N GLN A 55 -18.71 -37.31 -10.08
CA GLN A 55 -17.70 -37.93 -9.23
C GLN A 55 -18.32 -38.57 -8.00
N TRP A 56 -17.79 -39.70 -7.58
CA TRP A 56 -18.13 -40.38 -6.34
C TRP A 56 -16.87 -40.46 -5.48
N GLN A 57 -16.97 -39.99 -4.25
CA GLN A 57 -15.87 -40.02 -3.28
C GLN A 57 -16.05 -41.24 -2.38
N LEU A 58 -15.11 -42.18 -2.48
CA LEU A 58 -15.12 -43.40 -1.70
C LEU A 58 -14.11 -43.29 -0.56
N ARG A 59 -14.52 -43.78 0.60
CA ARG A 59 -13.72 -43.98 1.81
C ARG A 59 -13.56 -45.48 2.05
N ALA A 60 -12.62 -45.86 2.91
CA ALA A 60 -12.38 -47.27 3.25
C ALA A 60 -13.65 -48.01 3.73
N ASP A 61 -14.61 -47.30 4.33
CA ASP A 61 -15.86 -47.83 4.86
C ASP A 61 -17.08 -47.65 3.92
N THR A 62 -16.87 -47.15 2.70
CA THR A 62 -17.97 -46.80 1.78
C THR A 62 -18.70 -48.02 1.24
N VAL A 63 -17.97 -49.07 0.92
CA VAL A 63 -18.54 -50.35 0.52
C VAL A 63 -18.54 -51.24 1.75
N GLN A 64 -19.64 -51.96 1.99
CA GLN A 64 -19.81 -52.86 3.14
C GLN A 64 -20.11 -54.25 2.59
N PRO A 65 -19.31 -55.30 2.93
CA PRO A 65 -19.55 -56.64 2.40
C PRO A 65 -20.88 -57.19 2.92
N GLU A 66 -21.62 -57.92 2.08
CA GLU A 66 -22.95 -58.43 2.44
C GLU A 66 -23.31 -59.73 1.71
N GLY A 67 -24.32 -60.44 2.22
CA GLY A 67 -24.73 -61.74 1.68
C GLY A 67 -23.90 -62.91 2.22
N THR A 68 -24.01 -64.06 1.56
CA THR A 68 -23.33 -65.32 1.93
C THR A 68 -22.35 -65.73 0.84
N GLY A 69 -21.27 -66.42 1.21
CA GLY A 69 -20.22 -66.85 0.28
C GLY A 69 -18.82 -66.41 0.75
N SER A 70 -17.87 -66.45 -0.19
CA SER A 70 -16.51 -65.97 0.00
C SER A 70 -16.45 -64.46 0.30
N GLU A 71 -15.31 -63.99 0.79
CA GLU A 71 -15.10 -62.55 1.04
C GLU A 71 -15.24 -61.70 -0.22
N GLU A 72 -14.73 -62.21 -1.36
CA GLU A 72 -14.84 -61.57 -2.67
C GLU A 72 -16.29 -61.44 -3.14
N GLU A 73 -17.07 -62.52 -3.04
CA GLU A 73 -18.49 -62.51 -3.41
C GLU A 73 -19.30 -61.53 -2.55
N ARG A 74 -19.05 -61.51 -1.23
CA ARG A 74 -19.72 -60.57 -0.32
C ARG A 74 -19.34 -59.12 -0.60
N TRP A 75 -18.07 -58.87 -0.93
CA TRP A 75 -17.61 -57.54 -1.28
C TRP A 75 -18.20 -57.05 -2.58
N PHE A 76 -18.22 -57.92 -3.61
CA PHE A 76 -18.85 -57.62 -4.89
C PHE A 76 -20.34 -57.30 -4.70
N ALA A 77 -21.09 -58.09 -3.93
CA ALA A 77 -22.49 -57.80 -3.62
C ALA A 77 -22.67 -56.43 -2.94
N GLY A 78 -21.82 -56.11 -1.96
CA GLY A 78 -21.79 -54.79 -1.30
C GLY A 78 -21.50 -53.65 -2.27
N LEU A 79 -20.56 -53.85 -3.19
CA LEU A 79 -20.23 -52.88 -4.24
C LEU A 79 -21.43 -52.66 -5.17
N GLN A 80 -22.12 -53.73 -5.60
CA GLN A 80 -23.32 -53.61 -6.44
C GLN A 80 -24.45 -52.85 -5.72
N ARG A 81 -24.71 -53.14 -4.44
CA ARG A 81 -25.70 -52.39 -3.66
C ARG A 81 -25.34 -50.91 -3.53
N TRP A 82 -24.06 -50.61 -3.29
CA TRP A 82 -23.57 -49.23 -3.26
C TRP A 82 -23.76 -48.54 -4.61
N ARG A 83 -23.42 -49.21 -5.73
CA ARG A 83 -23.62 -48.70 -7.09
C ARG A 83 -25.08 -48.39 -7.36
N GLU A 84 -26.01 -49.27 -6.99
CA GLU A 84 -27.45 -49.06 -7.16
C GLU A 84 -27.95 -47.85 -6.35
N ARG A 85 -27.54 -47.74 -5.08
CA ARG A 85 -27.93 -46.65 -4.19
C ARG A 85 -27.45 -45.29 -4.69
N TRP A 86 -26.21 -45.21 -5.15
CA TRP A 86 -25.56 -43.97 -5.60
C TRP A 86 -25.59 -43.76 -7.11
N ARG A 87 -26.27 -44.64 -7.85
CA ARG A 87 -26.42 -44.64 -9.31
C ARG A 87 -25.08 -44.56 -10.05
N VAL A 88 -24.11 -45.35 -9.60
CA VAL A 88 -22.77 -45.42 -10.17
C VAL A 88 -22.80 -46.32 -11.41
N PRO A 89 -22.35 -45.84 -12.58
CA PRO A 89 -22.37 -46.64 -13.81
C PRO A 89 -21.43 -47.85 -13.72
N ARG A 90 -21.59 -48.80 -14.64
CA ARG A 90 -20.71 -49.99 -14.72
C ARG A 90 -19.27 -49.62 -15.00
N TYR A 91 -19.06 -48.68 -15.92
CA TYR A 91 -17.74 -48.23 -16.30
C TYR A 91 -17.44 -46.87 -15.69
N VAL A 92 -16.33 -46.79 -14.96
CA VAL A 92 -15.87 -45.58 -14.26
C VAL A 92 -14.36 -45.43 -14.41
N TYR A 93 -13.86 -44.21 -14.28
CA TYR A 93 -12.44 -43.97 -14.07
C TYR A 93 -12.13 -43.89 -12.59
N LEU A 94 -11.15 -44.67 -12.13
CA LEU A 94 -10.42 -44.39 -10.90
C LEU A 94 -9.43 -43.26 -11.20
N ALA A 95 -9.68 -42.07 -10.65
CA ALA A 95 -8.91 -40.86 -10.92
C ALA A 95 -8.00 -40.50 -9.74
N GLU A 96 -6.70 -40.41 -10.00
CA GLU A 96 -5.70 -39.89 -9.06
C GLU A 96 -4.80 -38.88 -9.77
N PHE A 97 -4.91 -37.61 -9.39
CA PHE A 97 -4.28 -36.49 -10.10
C PHE A 97 -4.58 -36.52 -11.61
N ASP A 98 -3.55 -36.66 -12.44
CA ASP A 98 -3.66 -36.72 -13.90
C ASP A 98 -3.85 -38.15 -14.45
N ASN A 99 -3.76 -39.17 -13.59
CA ASN A 99 -3.92 -40.57 -13.99
C ASN A 99 -5.38 -41.01 -13.89
N ARG A 100 -5.87 -41.70 -14.93
CA ARG A 100 -7.22 -42.27 -14.97
C ARG A 100 -7.14 -43.73 -15.38
N LEU A 101 -7.58 -44.63 -14.49
CA LEU A 101 -7.69 -46.06 -14.77
C LEU A 101 -9.15 -46.42 -15.04
N LEU A 102 -9.44 -46.92 -16.24
CA LEU A 102 -10.78 -47.39 -16.59
C LEU A 102 -11.08 -48.70 -15.89
N LEU A 103 -12.17 -48.74 -15.13
CA LEU A 103 -12.64 -49.91 -14.40
C LEU A 103 -14.03 -50.33 -14.91
N ASP A 104 -14.17 -51.61 -15.21
CA ASP A 104 -15.46 -52.30 -15.31
C ASP A 104 -15.80 -52.89 -13.94
N LEU A 105 -16.78 -52.29 -13.26
CA LEU A 105 -17.23 -52.70 -11.93
C LEU A 105 -18.03 -54.01 -11.90
N GLU A 106 -18.10 -54.72 -13.04
CA GLU A 106 -18.60 -56.09 -13.15
C GLU A 106 -17.49 -57.09 -13.53
N HIS A 107 -16.27 -56.61 -13.85
CA HIS A 107 -15.14 -57.49 -14.17
C HIS A 107 -14.37 -57.88 -12.90
N PRO A 108 -14.24 -59.17 -12.56
CA PRO A 108 -13.68 -59.62 -11.27
C PRO A 108 -12.29 -59.05 -10.92
N VAL A 109 -11.39 -59.00 -11.91
CA VAL A 109 -10.02 -58.46 -11.73
C VAL A 109 -10.05 -56.97 -11.43
N MET A 110 -10.90 -56.20 -12.11
CA MET A 110 -10.96 -54.74 -11.94
C MET A 110 -11.65 -54.36 -10.62
N VAL A 111 -12.63 -55.16 -10.19
CA VAL A 111 -13.24 -55.03 -8.86
C VAL A 111 -12.22 -55.31 -7.76
N THR A 112 -11.39 -56.34 -7.94
CA THR A 112 -10.31 -56.66 -6.99
C THR A 112 -9.34 -55.50 -6.86
N GLU A 113 -8.96 -54.87 -7.98
CA GLU A 113 -8.06 -53.72 -7.94
C GLU A 113 -8.68 -52.52 -7.21
N LEU A 114 -9.97 -52.24 -7.42
CA LEU A 114 -10.67 -51.20 -6.66
C LEU A 114 -10.69 -51.52 -5.15
N ARG A 115 -10.93 -52.78 -4.76
CA ARG A 115 -10.90 -53.22 -3.36
C ARG A 115 -9.54 -52.97 -2.74
N ASP A 116 -8.47 -53.38 -3.43
CA ASP A 116 -7.12 -53.31 -2.92
C ASP A 116 -6.65 -51.85 -2.78
N GLU A 117 -7.02 -50.97 -3.72
CA GLU A 117 -6.78 -49.53 -3.59
C GLU A 117 -7.57 -48.88 -2.45
N LEU A 118 -8.84 -49.28 -2.25
CA LEU A 118 -9.64 -48.85 -1.08
C LEU A 118 -9.00 -49.29 0.24
N GLY A 119 -8.46 -50.51 0.29
CA GLY A 119 -7.79 -51.06 1.47
C GLY A 119 -6.49 -50.34 1.85
N LYS A 120 -5.84 -49.67 0.89
CA LYS A 120 -4.63 -48.87 1.14
C LYS A 120 -4.94 -47.48 1.71
N LEU A 121 -6.19 -47.02 1.68
CA LEU A 121 -6.55 -45.68 2.15
C LEU A 121 -6.44 -45.55 3.67
N GLN A 122 -5.84 -44.45 4.12
CA GLN A 122 -5.92 -44.02 5.52
C GLN A 122 -7.29 -43.41 5.83
N GLN A 123 -7.68 -43.37 7.11
CA GLN A 123 -9.05 -43.00 7.55
C GLN A 123 -9.56 -41.64 7.04
N ASP A 124 -8.68 -40.69 6.71
CA ASP A 124 -9.06 -39.35 6.25
C ASP A 124 -8.91 -39.12 4.74
N ARG A 125 -8.51 -40.15 3.98
CA ARG A 125 -8.36 -40.04 2.53
C ARG A 125 -9.58 -40.59 1.80
N THR A 126 -9.82 -40.03 0.62
CA THR A 126 -10.85 -40.50 -0.31
C THR A 126 -10.23 -40.91 -1.63
N LEU A 127 -10.87 -41.84 -2.29
CA LEU A 127 -10.60 -42.26 -3.65
C LEU A 127 -11.73 -41.75 -4.54
N THR A 128 -11.38 -41.09 -5.64
CA THR A 128 -12.36 -40.49 -6.55
C THR A 128 -12.63 -41.41 -7.72
N LEU A 129 -13.90 -41.83 -7.87
CA LEU A 129 -14.39 -42.41 -9.12
C LEU A 129 -15.05 -41.32 -9.96
N GLN A 130 -14.74 -41.26 -11.25
CA GLN A 130 -15.39 -40.39 -12.22
C GLN A 130 -16.19 -41.23 -13.21
N GLU A 131 -17.29 -40.69 -13.71
CA GLU A 131 -18.03 -41.35 -14.79
C GLU A 131 -17.17 -41.50 -16.07
N LEU A 132 -17.42 -42.56 -16.84
CA LEU A 132 -16.82 -42.71 -18.17
C LEU A 132 -17.42 -41.68 -19.14
N LEU A 133 -16.58 -40.76 -19.63
CA LEU A 133 -16.96 -39.79 -20.65
C LEU A 133 -15.79 -39.56 -21.66
N PRO A 134 -16.03 -39.64 -22.98
CA PRO A 134 -17.24 -40.17 -23.62
C PRO A 134 -17.45 -41.65 -23.25
N ASP A 135 -18.71 -42.10 -23.24
CA ASP A 135 -18.99 -43.54 -23.16
C ASP A 135 -18.62 -44.24 -24.49
N PHE A 136 -18.61 -45.57 -24.47
CA PHE A 136 -18.22 -46.37 -25.62
C PHE A 136 -19.09 -46.15 -26.87
N GLU A 137 -20.36 -45.75 -26.71
CA GLU A 137 -21.28 -45.50 -27.83
C GLU A 137 -20.96 -44.19 -28.53
N HIS A 138 -20.37 -43.23 -27.82
CA HIS A 138 -19.98 -41.92 -28.35
C HIS A 138 -18.57 -41.88 -28.95
N LEU A 139 -17.87 -43.02 -29.06
CA LEU A 139 -16.55 -43.11 -29.70
C LEU A 139 -16.67 -42.98 -31.22
N TRP A 140 -16.38 -41.77 -31.70
CA TRP A 140 -16.56 -41.36 -33.09
C TRP A 140 -15.33 -41.63 -33.98
N LEU A 141 -14.12 -41.66 -33.39
CA LEU A 141 -12.88 -41.91 -34.13
C LEU A 141 -12.70 -43.42 -34.33
N ARG A 142 -12.48 -43.85 -35.58
CA ARG A 142 -12.30 -45.25 -35.95
C ARG A 142 -11.10 -45.43 -36.89
N ASP A 143 -10.45 -46.60 -36.82
CA ASP A 143 -9.44 -47.00 -37.80
C ASP A 143 -10.06 -47.67 -39.03
N GLU A 144 -9.20 -48.13 -39.95
CA GLU A 144 -9.57 -48.83 -41.18
C GLU A 144 -10.35 -50.15 -40.92
N GLN A 145 -10.20 -50.74 -39.73
CA GLN A 145 -10.90 -51.96 -39.31
C GLN A 145 -12.19 -51.63 -38.54
N SER A 146 -12.59 -50.36 -38.49
CA SER A 146 -13.74 -49.85 -37.73
C SER A 146 -13.62 -49.97 -36.21
N ALA A 147 -12.43 -50.21 -35.67
CA ALA A 147 -12.22 -50.24 -34.23
C ALA A 147 -12.27 -48.80 -33.66
N PRO A 148 -13.02 -48.55 -32.57
CA PRO A 148 -13.17 -47.21 -31.99
C PRO A 148 -11.97 -46.82 -31.10
N TYR A 149 -11.66 -45.53 -31.07
CA TYR A 149 -10.58 -44.94 -30.26
C TYR A 149 -11.10 -43.88 -29.29
N PHE A 150 -10.50 -43.82 -28.10
CA PHE A 150 -10.56 -42.63 -27.27
C PHE A 150 -9.69 -41.54 -27.88
N SER A 151 -10.22 -40.31 -27.98
CA SER A 151 -9.51 -39.17 -28.56
C SER A 151 -9.62 -37.94 -27.67
N GLU A 152 -8.54 -37.18 -27.59
CA GLU A 152 -8.48 -35.89 -26.90
C GLU A 152 -7.97 -34.83 -27.89
N LEU A 153 -8.62 -33.66 -27.90
CA LEU A 153 -8.25 -32.53 -28.74
C LEU A 153 -7.90 -31.33 -27.87
N VAL A 154 -6.69 -30.80 -28.02
CA VAL A 154 -6.23 -29.60 -27.32
C VAL A 154 -6.36 -28.39 -28.24
N VAL A 155 -7.27 -27.47 -27.90
CA VAL A 155 -7.61 -26.30 -28.73
C VAL A 155 -7.10 -25.01 -28.06
N PRO A 156 -6.06 -24.35 -28.60
CA PRO A 156 -5.59 -23.07 -28.09
C PRO A 156 -6.60 -21.95 -28.42
N LEU A 157 -6.94 -21.13 -27.42
CA LEU A 157 -7.83 -19.98 -27.59
C LEU A 157 -7.03 -18.69 -27.55
N LEU A 158 -7.23 -17.81 -28.54
CA LEU A 158 -6.59 -16.50 -28.62
C LEU A 158 -7.60 -15.38 -28.37
N ARG A 159 -7.20 -14.36 -27.62
CA ARG A 159 -8.02 -13.18 -27.37
C ARG A 159 -8.10 -12.29 -28.61
N VAL A 160 -9.30 -11.99 -29.07
CA VAL A 160 -9.54 -11.21 -30.32
C VAL A 160 -9.27 -9.70 -30.16
N ALA A 161 -9.55 -9.12 -28.99
CA ALA A 161 -9.35 -7.69 -28.74
C ALA A 161 -8.30 -7.46 -27.66
N GLN A 162 -7.17 -6.82 -28.01
CA GLN A 162 -6.19 -6.34 -27.03
C GLN A 162 -6.58 -4.92 -26.60
N PRO A 163 -6.78 -4.64 -25.29
CA PRO A 163 -6.91 -3.28 -24.81
C PRO A 163 -5.60 -2.56 -25.06
N ALA A 164 -5.67 -1.29 -25.48
CA ALA A 164 -4.48 -0.48 -25.63
C ALA A 164 -3.75 -0.41 -24.29
N VAL A 165 -2.57 -1.02 -24.22
CA VAL A 165 -1.67 -0.85 -23.07
C VAL A 165 -1.18 0.58 -23.14
N GLN A 166 -1.70 1.45 -22.27
CA GLN A 166 -1.06 2.75 -22.04
C GLN A 166 0.25 2.45 -21.33
N ALA A 167 1.35 2.39 -22.09
CA ALA A 167 2.67 2.36 -21.51
C ALA A 167 2.87 3.68 -20.75
N ALA A 168 2.73 3.64 -19.42
CA ALA A 168 3.21 4.73 -18.59
C ALA A 168 4.71 4.88 -18.85
N PRO A 169 5.23 6.11 -18.98
CA PRO A 169 6.66 6.30 -19.11
C PRO A 169 7.37 5.64 -17.91
N LEU A 170 8.39 4.84 -18.20
CA LEU A 170 9.22 4.20 -17.18
C LEU A 170 9.99 5.29 -16.42
N THR A 171 9.54 5.60 -15.22
CA THR A 171 10.32 6.29 -14.19
C THR A 171 10.59 5.26 -13.10
N PRO A 172 11.86 4.96 -12.76
CA PRO A 172 13.07 5.79 -12.89
C PRO A 172 13.87 5.64 -14.20
N ARG A 173 14.56 6.74 -14.59
CA ARG A 173 15.37 6.81 -15.83
C ARG A 173 16.74 6.12 -15.71
N ARG A 174 17.24 5.90 -14.50
CA ARG A 174 18.45 5.13 -14.19
C ARG A 174 18.35 4.50 -12.81
N ALA A 175 19.09 3.42 -12.58
CA ALA A 175 19.28 2.90 -11.23
C ALA A 175 20.08 3.88 -10.37
N ILE A 176 19.64 4.12 -9.13
CA ILE A 176 20.37 4.90 -8.14
C ILE A 176 21.37 4.00 -7.44
N SER A 177 22.64 4.41 -7.43
CA SER A 177 23.70 3.64 -6.76
C SER A 177 23.51 3.65 -5.24
N ARG A 178 24.10 2.68 -4.53
CA ARG A 178 24.06 2.65 -3.06
C ARG A 178 24.71 3.89 -2.44
N VAL A 179 25.80 4.40 -3.03
CA VAL A 179 26.49 5.61 -2.55
C VAL A 179 25.61 6.85 -2.68
N GLU A 180 24.79 6.93 -3.74
CA GLU A 180 23.80 7.98 -3.89
C GLU A 180 22.56 7.75 -3.01
N ARG A 181 22.29 6.55 -2.52
CA ARG A 181 21.06 6.27 -1.77
C ARG A 181 21.26 6.35 -0.26
N SER A 182 22.35 5.79 0.24
CA SER A 182 22.51 5.44 1.65
C SER A 182 23.64 6.25 2.27
N PHE A 183 23.34 6.99 3.34
CA PHE A 183 24.35 7.59 4.21
C PHE A 183 24.41 6.83 5.53
N PHE A 184 25.56 6.25 5.84
CA PHE A 184 25.78 5.47 7.06
C PHE A 184 26.15 6.39 8.24
N PRO A 185 25.98 5.92 9.49
CA PRO A 185 26.52 6.64 10.64
C PRO A 185 28.01 6.92 10.46
N GLY A 186 28.40 8.19 10.60
CA GLY A 186 29.77 8.65 10.30
C GLY A 186 29.96 9.25 8.90
N ASP A 187 28.93 9.27 8.05
CA ASP A 187 28.90 10.06 6.82
C ASP A 187 28.37 11.49 7.09
N ARG A 188 28.18 12.27 6.01
CA ARG A 188 27.62 13.64 6.08
C ARG A 188 26.24 13.76 6.75
N TRP A 189 25.47 12.67 6.86
CA TRP A 189 24.18 12.64 7.54
C TRP A 189 24.23 11.76 8.78
N THR A 190 23.84 12.32 9.93
CA THR A 190 23.55 11.54 11.14
C THR A 190 22.05 11.34 11.27
N TYR A 191 21.61 10.08 11.35
CA TYR A 191 20.21 9.69 11.52
C TYR A 191 20.02 8.90 12.82
N ILE A 192 19.19 9.45 13.72
CA ILE A 192 18.80 8.80 14.98
C ILE A 192 17.29 8.58 15.03
N LYS A 193 16.89 7.40 15.51
CA LYS A 193 15.53 7.09 15.97
C LYS A 193 15.44 7.34 17.47
N LEU A 194 14.51 8.18 17.91
CA LEU A 194 14.21 8.46 19.32
C LEU A 194 12.88 7.78 19.68
N TYR A 195 12.92 6.66 20.41
CA TYR A 195 11.75 5.87 20.76
C TYR A 195 11.01 6.47 21.96
N ALA A 196 9.77 6.92 21.72
CA ALA A 196 8.94 7.57 22.72
C ALA A 196 7.46 7.31 22.41
N ALA A 197 6.61 7.34 23.43
CA ALA A 197 5.17 7.15 23.24
C ALA A 197 4.59 8.26 22.33
N PRO A 198 3.58 7.98 21.47
CA PRO A 198 3.02 8.98 20.56
C PRO A 198 2.58 10.28 21.26
N GLY A 199 2.00 10.17 22.46
CA GLY A 199 1.56 11.33 23.25
C GLY A 199 2.70 12.22 23.77
N GLN A 200 3.95 11.74 23.78
CA GLN A 200 5.13 12.50 24.22
C GLN A 200 5.89 13.16 23.06
N HIS A 201 5.52 12.86 21.81
CA HIS A 201 6.24 13.38 20.64
C HIS A 201 6.20 14.90 20.58
N ASP A 202 5.06 15.53 20.90
CA ASP A 202 4.93 17.00 20.87
C ASP A 202 5.85 17.67 21.89
N GLU A 203 5.91 17.14 23.11
CA GLU A 203 6.80 17.63 24.17
C GLU A 203 8.27 17.46 23.78
N LEU A 204 8.62 16.28 23.23
CA LEU A 204 9.96 15.97 22.75
C LEU A 204 10.39 16.93 21.62
N ILE A 205 9.48 17.25 20.69
CA ILE A 205 9.71 18.19 19.59
C ILE A 205 9.82 19.63 20.12
N ALA A 206 8.90 20.05 21.00
CA ALA A 206 8.82 21.42 21.50
C ALA A 206 10.00 21.82 22.40
N GLY A 207 10.53 20.85 23.16
CA GLY A 207 11.59 21.07 24.14
C GLY A 207 12.93 20.45 23.71
N PRO A 208 13.23 19.18 24.10
CA PRO A 208 14.56 18.61 23.96
C PRO A 208 15.13 18.64 22.54
N LEU A 209 14.34 18.31 21.52
CA LEU A 209 14.80 18.33 20.13
C LEU A 209 15.21 19.74 19.71
N ARG A 210 14.40 20.76 20.00
CA ARG A 210 14.73 22.16 19.68
C ARG A 210 15.96 22.65 20.45
N ALA A 211 16.14 22.22 21.69
CA ALA A 211 17.34 22.54 22.47
C ALA A 211 18.61 21.92 21.86
N LEU A 212 18.55 20.65 21.45
CA LEU A 212 19.63 19.98 20.71
C LEU A 212 19.98 20.74 19.43
N ILE A 213 18.98 21.02 18.58
CA ILE A 213 19.22 21.69 17.29
C ILE A 213 19.84 23.07 17.49
N ARG A 214 19.37 23.86 18.46
CA ARG A 214 19.94 25.18 18.76
C ARG A 214 21.42 25.07 19.16
N MET A 215 21.75 24.15 20.06
CA MET A 215 23.13 23.92 20.49
C MET A 215 24.03 23.51 19.32
N LEU A 216 23.56 22.61 18.44
CA LEU A 216 24.31 22.19 17.25
C LEU A 216 24.50 23.34 16.24
N GLN A 217 23.52 24.24 16.11
CA GLN A 217 23.60 25.42 15.25
C GLN A 217 24.58 26.46 15.80
N GLU A 218 24.56 26.73 17.11
CA GLU A 218 25.49 27.63 17.80
C GLU A 218 26.94 27.17 17.65
N GLN A 219 27.17 25.85 17.74
CA GLN A 219 28.48 25.22 17.49
C GLN A 219 28.82 25.08 16.00
N ARG A 220 27.93 25.49 15.09
CA ARG A 220 28.08 25.40 13.63
C ARG A 220 28.33 23.97 13.11
N LEU A 221 27.78 22.96 13.78
CA LEU A 221 27.99 21.55 13.42
C LEU A 221 27.09 21.06 12.30
N LEU A 222 25.90 21.63 12.14
CA LEU A 222 24.95 21.25 11.10
C LEU A 222 24.56 22.41 10.18
N ASP A 223 24.12 22.09 8.98
CA ASP A 223 23.55 23.04 8.02
C ASP A 223 22.08 22.72 7.65
N CYS A 224 21.63 21.49 7.88
CA CYS A 224 20.27 21.03 7.63
C CYS A 224 19.87 20.04 8.72
N TRP A 225 18.62 20.10 9.17
CA TRP A 225 18.05 19.08 10.03
C TRP A 225 16.57 18.92 9.71
N PHE A 226 16.05 17.70 9.81
CA PHE A 226 14.62 17.48 9.72
C PHE A 226 14.21 16.28 10.56
N PHE A 227 12.93 16.24 10.92
CA PHE A 227 12.36 15.10 11.62
C PHE A 227 11.10 14.59 10.92
N ILE A 228 10.72 13.35 11.21
CA ILE A 228 9.39 12.81 10.93
C ILE A 228 8.94 11.94 12.11
N ARG A 229 7.63 11.87 12.34
CA ARG A 229 7.04 10.84 13.20
C ARG A 229 6.98 9.53 12.44
N TYR A 230 7.23 8.42 13.12
CA TYR A 230 7.19 7.09 12.50
C TYR A 230 6.83 6.00 13.51
N ILE A 231 6.45 4.83 13.01
CA ILE A 231 6.20 3.63 13.81
C ILE A 231 6.89 2.47 13.09
N ASP A 232 7.99 1.93 13.67
CA ASP A 232 8.57 0.64 13.23
C ASP A 232 9.70 0.12 14.16
N PRO A 233 9.52 -1.03 14.84
CA PRO A 233 8.23 -1.64 15.19
C PRO A 233 7.45 -0.80 16.21
N LEU A 234 8.14 0.12 16.91
CA LEU A 234 7.59 1.00 17.95
C LEU A 234 7.50 2.46 17.48
N PRO A 235 6.62 3.29 18.06
CA PRO A 235 6.56 4.72 17.79
C PRO A 235 7.87 5.44 18.11
N HIS A 236 8.34 6.30 17.20
CA HIS A 236 9.58 7.05 17.36
C HIS A 236 9.60 8.31 16.50
N LEU A 237 10.48 9.24 16.85
CA LEU A 237 10.89 10.32 15.95
C LEU A 237 12.13 9.89 15.19
N ARG A 238 12.14 10.11 13.87
CA ARG A 238 13.34 9.98 13.03
C ARG A 238 13.94 11.35 12.87
N VAL A 239 15.07 11.62 13.50
CA VAL A 239 15.77 12.91 13.45
C VAL A 239 17.02 12.74 12.59
N ARG A 240 17.15 13.59 11.57
CA ARG A 240 18.27 13.57 10.63
C ARG A 240 18.93 14.93 10.62
N CYS A 241 20.25 14.95 10.80
CA CYS A 241 21.05 16.18 10.75
C CYS A 241 22.18 15.99 9.74
N ARG A 242 22.38 16.98 8.88
CA ARG A 242 23.49 17.02 7.92
C ARG A 242 24.62 17.86 8.50
N ALA A 243 25.82 17.29 8.52
CA ALA A 243 27.02 17.99 8.95
C ALA A 243 27.33 19.14 7.99
N ARG A 244 27.72 20.28 8.56
CA ARG A 244 28.08 21.49 7.78
C ARG A 244 29.32 21.29 6.90
N GLY A 245 30.16 20.33 7.24
CA GLY A 245 31.37 19.96 6.51
C GLY A 245 32.02 18.73 7.17
N GLU A 246 33.08 18.21 6.54
CA GLU A 246 33.74 16.96 6.99
C GLU A 246 34.21 17.02 8.44
N GLN A 247 34.79 18.15 8.87
CA GLN A 247 35.25 18.36 10.24
C GLN A 247 34.12 18.32 11.29
N ALA A 248 32.87 18.54 10.88
CA ALA A 248 31.73 18.55 11.77
C ALA A 248 31.03 17.19 11.88
N ILE A 249 31.38 16.21 11.05
CA ILE A 249 30.72 14.89 10.99
C ILE A 249 30.81 14.17 12.34
N GLU A 250 32.04 13.95 12.83
CA GLU A 250 32.26 13.24 14.09
C GLU A 250 31.70 14.03 15.31
N PRO A 251 31.96 15.34 15.46
CA PRO A 251 31.35 16.12 16.54
C PRO A 251 29.82 16.11 16.53
N LEU A 252 29.19 16.20 15.36
CA LEU A 252 27.73 16.13 15.21
C LEU A 252 27.19 14.78 15.71
N LEU A 253 27.77 13.67 15.23
CA LEU A 253 27.38 12.33 15.63
C LEU A 253 27.47 12.15 17.15
N LEU A 254 28.62 12.52 17.73
CA LEU A 254 28.85 12.39 19.17
C LEU A 254 27.91 13.28 19.98
N ALA A 255 27.62 14.50 19.54
CA ALA A 255 26.70 15.40 20.22
C ALA A 255 25.26 14.86 20.20
N MET A 256 24.79 14.33 19.06
CA MET A 256 23.48 13.72 18.96
C MET A 256 23.36 12.44 19.81
N LEU A 257 24.40 11.61 19.87
CA LEU A 257 24.44 10.42 20.72
C LEU A 257 24.41 10.76 22.22
N ARG A 258 25.25 11.70 22.66
CA ARG A 258 25.30 12.15 24.06
C ARG A 258 23.96 12.74 24.50
N HIS A 259 23.34 13.56 23.65
CA HIS A 259 22.02 14.11 23.94
C HIS A 259 20.95 13.02 24.03
N SER A 260 20.94 12.08 23.08
CA SER A 260 19.99 10.96 23.08
C SER A 260 20.16 10.09 24.34
N ARG A 261 21.39 9.84 24.77
CA ARG A 261 21.69 9.13 26.01
C ARG A 261 21.16 9.86 27.24
N HIS A 262 21.38 11.18 27.32
CA HIS A 262 20.82 11.99 28.39
C HIS A 262 19.29 11.91 28.47
N LEU A 263 18.60 11.86 27.32
CA LEU A 263 17.14 11.70 27.31
C LEU A 263 16.67 10.32 27.81
N VAL A 264 17.45 9.27 27.54
CA VAL A 264 17.18 7.93 28.11
C VAL A 264 17.39 7.94 29.62
N ASP A 265 18.52 8.48 30.08
CA ASP A 265 18.84 8.51 31.51
C ASP A 265 17.84 9.38 32.31
N ALA A 266 17.26 10.41 31.68
CA ALA A 266 16.19 11.24 32.23
C ALA A 266 14.77 10.64 32.09
N GLY A 267 14.62 9.47 31.45
CA GLY A 267 13.31 8.83 31.23
C GLY A 267 12.39 9.54 30.24
N VAL A 268 12.90 10.50 29.45
CA VAL A 268 12.13 11.24 28.44
C VAL A 268 11.85 10.38 27.21
N ILE A 269 12.80 9.52 26.85
CA ILE A 269 12.65 8.53 25.78
C ILE A 269 12.99 7.15 26.31
N GLN A 270 12.41 6.10 25.73
CA GLN A 270 12.67 4.72 26.13
C GLN A 270 14.07 4.27 25.70
N SER A 271 14.45 4.58 24.46
CA SER A 271 15.73 4.20 23.87
C SER A 271 15.99 5.02 22.60
N TYR A 272 17.17 4.85 22.00
CA TYR A 272 17.50 5.40 20.69
C TYR A 272 18.27 4.38 19.85
N ALA A 273 18.23 4.55 18.53
CA ALA A 273 19.01 3.75 17.58
C ALA A 273 19.64 4.63 16.49
N LEU A 274 20.84 4.26 16.04
CA LEU A 274 21.46 4.79 14.82
C LEU A 274 21.09 3.89 13.65
N ASP A 275 20.79 4.50 12.51
CA ASP A 275 20.50 3.78 11.27
C ASP A 275 21.08 4.53 10.06
N PRO A 276 21.29 3.85 8.93
CA PRO A 276 21.60 4.52 7.68
C PRO A 276 20.41 5.36 7.19
N TYR A 277 20.69 6.57 6.71
CA TYR A 277 19.70 7.38 6.00
C TYR A 277 19.58 6.89 4.55
N GLU A 278 18.53 6.11 4.30
CA GLU A 278 18.12 5.71 2.95
C GLU A 278 17.24 6.80 2.30
N ARG A 279 17.76 7.44 1.25
CA ARG A 279 17.05 8.49 0.50
C ARG A 279 15.97 7.89 -0.40
N GLU A 280 14.78 8.49 -0.37
CA GLU A 280 13.67 8.19 -1.28
C GLU A 280 13.81 9.00 -2.60
N VAL A 281 14.93 8.80 -3.31
CA VAL A 281 15.34 9.61 -4.48
C VAL A 281 14.25 9.63 -5.57
N GLU A 282 13.66 8.48 -5.86
CA GLU A 282 12.61 8.36 -6.88
C GLU A 282 11.35 9.16 -6.52
N ARG A 283 10.94 9.08 -5.24
CA ARG A 283 9.74 9.76 -4.74
C ARG A 283 9.87 11.28 -4.81
N TYR A 284 11.07 11.79 -4.54
CA TYR A 284 11.35 13.21 -4.47
C TYR A 284 12.01 13.76 -5.74
N GLY A 285 11.67 13.17 -6.90
CA GLY A 285 11.92 13.80 -8.20
C GLY A 285 13.27 13.48 -8.83
N GLY A 286 14.02 12.52 -8.29
CA GLY A 286 15.28 12.06 -8.85
C GLY A 286 16.52 12.69 -8.21
N PRO A 287 17.71 12.31 -8.69
CA PRO A 287 18.99 12.67 -8.08
C PRO A 287 19.30 14.17 -8.14
N GLU A 288 18.78 14.89 -9.15
CA GLU A 288 18.96 16.33 -9.30
C GLU A 288 18.03 17.14 -8.36
N ALA A 289 16.91 16.54 -7.95
CA ALA A 289 15.91 17.20 -7.12
C ALA A 289 16.09 16.93 -5.62
N ILE A 290 16.56 15.74 -5.24
CA ILE A 290 16.53 15.24 -3.85
C ILE A 290 17.16 16.21 -2.83
N GLU A 291 18.29 16.85 -3.17
CA GLU A 291 18.95 17.80 -2.25
C GLU A 291 18.19 19.13 -2.10
N LEU A 292 17.41 19.54 -3.10
CA LEU A 292 16.47 20.66 -2.98
C LEU A 292 15.33 20.28 -2.03
N LEU A 293 14.77 19.07 -2.18
CA LEU A 293 13.68 18.61 -1.32
C LEU A 293 14.13 18.36 0.12
N GLU A 294 15.38 17.94 0.35
CA GLU A 294 15.96 17.88 1.69
C GLU A 294 15.97 19.26 2.37
N GLN A 295 16.27 20.33 1.64
CA GLN A 295 16.18 21.70 2.17
C GLN A 295 14.73 22.08 2.51
N VAL A 296 13.77 21.68 1.69
CA VAL A 296 12.33 21.84 1.98
C VAL A 296 11.97 21.13 3.28
N PHE A 297 12.45 19.90 3.50
CA PHE A 297 12.22 19.19 4.76
C PHE A 297 12.80 19.92 5.97
N CYS A 298 13.96 20.56 5.80
CA CYS A 298 14.61 21.31 6.86
C CYS A 298 13.83 22.58 7.22
N LEU A 299 13.39 23.35 6.21
CA LEU A 299 12.52 24.52 6.43
C LEU A 299 11.20 24.12 7.09
N ASP A 300 10.56 23.06 6.57
CA ASP A 300 9.29 22.56 7.07
C ASP A 300 9.39 22.06 8.52
N SER A 301 10.46 21.33 8.85
CA SER A 301 10.71 20.86 10.22
C SER A 301 10.93 22.03 11.19
N ALA A 302 11.63 23.08 10.76
CA ALA A 302 11.80 24.28 11.57
C ALA A 302 10.46 24.97 11.85
N VAL A 303 9.63 25.19 10.82
CA VAL A 303 8.28 25.78 10.97
C VAL A 303 7.42 24.94 11.89
N VAL A 304 7.30 23.64 11.63
CA VAL A 304 6.44 22.74 12.40
C VAL A 304 6.90 22.64 13.85
N SER A 305 8.20 22.54 14.12
CA SER A 305 8.70 22.52 15.49
C SER A 305 8.37 23.80 16.27
N ASN A 306 8.36 24.95 15.59
CA ASN A 306 7.98 26.23 16.18
C ASN A 306 6.48 26.34 16.44
N LEU A 307 5.64 25.81 15.54
CA LEU A 307 4.19 25.70 15.73
C LEU A 307 3.85 24.84 16.95
N ILE A 308 4.42 23.62 17.03
CA ILE A 308 4.21 22.69 18.15
C ILE A 308 4.68 23.34 19.46
N ALA A 309 5.84 24.01 19.46
CA ALA A 309 6.33 24.71 20.65
C ALA A 309 5.44 25.88 21.09
N ALA A 310 4.79 26.58 20.14
CA ALA A 310 3.85 27.65 20.45
C ALA A 310 2.52 27.11 20.99
N GLN A 311 2.06 25.95 20.51
CA GLN A 311 0.90 25.23 21.05
C GLN A 311 1.17 24.72 22.48
N GLN A 312 2.32 24.06 22.71
CA GLN A 312 2.70 23.56 24.04
C GLN A 312 2.86 24.70 25.06
N ALA A 313 3.36 25.86 24.62
CA ALA A 313 3.45 27.06 25.45
C ALA A 313 2.12 27.83 25.60
N GLN A 314 1.00 27.31 25.11
CA GLN A 314 -0.34 27.95 25.13
C GLN A 314 -0.37 29.36 24.50
N ARG A 315 0.59 29.65 23.59
CA ARG A 315 0.60 30.88 22.79
C ARG A 315 -0.29 30.76 21.56
N LEU A 316 -0.39 29.55 21.00
CA LEU A 316 -1.40 29.19 20.01
C LEU A 316 -2.54 28.43 20.69
N THR A 317 -3.75 28.98 20.65
CA THR A 317 -4.95 28.44 21.33
C THR A 317 -6.05 27.98 20.35
N LEU A 318 -5.76 28.03 19.05
CA LEU A 318 -6.63 27.56 17.97
C LEU A 318 -6.75 26.03 17.94
N ASP A 319 -7.77 25.52 17.25
CA ASP A 319 -7.90 24.08 17.02
C ASP A 319 -6.69 23.56 16.20
N PRO A 320 -6.13 22.38 16.52
CA PRO A 320 -5.00 21.82 15.77
C PRO A 320 -5.24 21.68 14.26
N LEU A 321 -6.49 21.41 13.82
CA LEU A 321 -6.82 21.36 12.39
C LEU A 321 -6.84 22.76 11.76
N GLU A 322 -7.25 23.81 12.47
CA GLU A 322 -7.19 25.19 11.96
C GLU A 322 -5.74 25.63 11.75
N ILE A 323 -4.86 25.31 12.69
CA ILE A 323 -3.41 25.55 12.59
C ILE A 323 -2.86 24.79 11.39
N ALA A 324 -3.22 23.51 11.24
CA ALA A 324 -2.75 22.68 10.13
C ALA A 324 -3.27 23.16 8.76
N VAL A 325 -4.52 23.61 8.66
CA VAL A 325 -5.07 24.23 7.43
C VAL A 325 -4.28 25.48 7.09
N PHE A 326 -4.02 26.33 8.09
CA PHE A 326 -3.24 27.55 7.88
C PHE A 326 -1.81 27.24 7.45
N SER A 327 -1.09 26.39 8.18
CA SER A 327 0.32 26.10 7.92
C SER A 327 0.52 25.42 6.56
N LEU A 328 -0.36 24.48 6.20
CA LEU A 328 -0.31 23.81 4.90
C LEU A 328 -0.66 24.77 3.76
N HIS A 329 -1.64 25.66 3.96
CA HIS A 329 -1.94 26.69 2.97
C HIS A 329 -0.74 27.64 2.77
N GLN A 330 -0.12 28.11 3.85
CA GLN A 330 1.09 28.94 3.78
C GLN A 330 2.25 28.20 3.12
N PHE A 331 2.41 26.90 3.37
CA PHE A 331 3.41 26.08 2.69
C PHE A 331 3.21 26.12 1.16
N PHE A 332 1.98 25.90 0.67
CA PHE A 332 1.67 25.95 -0.76
C PHE A 332 1.81 27.37 -1.35
N THR A 333 1.35 28.39 -0.64
CA THR A 333 1.48 29.79 -1.08
C THR A 333 2.94 30.23 -1.16
N ASN A 334 3.76 29.79 -0.21
CA ASN A 334 5.20 30.06 -0.22
C ASN A 334 5.92 29.23 -1.28
N TRP A 335 5.48 27.99 -1.57
CA TRP A 335 5.93 27.23 -2.74
C TRP A 335 5.60 27.93 -4.08
N GLY A 336 4.53 28.73 -4.09
CA GLY A 336 4.12 29.56 -5.22
C GLY A 336 2.77 29.23 -5.82
N TYR A 337 1.96 28.41 -5.15
CA TYR A 337 0.58 28.15 -5.56
C TYR A 337 -0.35 29.28 -5.11
N ASP A 338 -1.22 29.71 -6.02
CA ASP A 338 -2.35 30.57 -5.66
C ASP A 338 -3.54 29.77 -5.11
N ILE A 339 -4.61 30.46 -4.71
CA ILE A 339 -5.82 29.85 -4.17
C ILE A 339 -6.50 28.91 -5.18
N ASP A 340 -6.43 29.24 -6.47
CA ASP A 340 -7.10 28.50 -7.54
C ASP A 340 -6.40 27.17 -7.79
N GLN A 341 -5.08 27.20 -7.86
CA GLN A 341 -4.21 26.04 -7.97
C GLN A 341 -4.35 25.14 -6.73
N CYS A 342 -4.35 25.71 -5.52
CA CYS A 342 -4.60 24.94 -4.29
C CYS A 342 -5.98 24.24 -4.33
N LEU A 343 -7.03 24.95 -4.73
CA LEU A 343 -8.37 24.39 -4.81
C LEU A 343 -8.48 23.29 -5.88
N GLN A 344 -7.83 23.46 -7.04
CA GLN A 344 -7.77 22.43 -8.08
C GLN A 344 -7.05 21.18 -7.57
N TRP A 345 -5.94 21.35 -6.87
CA TRP A 345 -5.18 20.25 -6.26
C TRP A 345 -6.02 19.46 -5.25
N LEU A 346 -6.80 20.15 -4.41
CA LEU A 346 -7.69 19.55 -3.41
C LEU A 346 -8.89 18.83 -4.01
N ARG A 347 -9.47 19.35 -5.10
CA ARG A 347 -10.64 18.74 -5.76
C ARG A 347 -10.35 17.35 -6.32
N LYS A 348 -9.12 17.08 -6.73
CA LYS A 348 -8.68 15.75 -7.18
C LYS A 348 -8.57 14.73 -6.03
N ARG A 349 -8.47 15.20 -4.79
CA ARG A 349 -8.12 14.38 -3.59
C ARG A 349 -9.21 14.32 -2.53
N THR A 350 -10.28 15.10 -2.70
CA THR A 350 -11.38 15.20 -1.72
C THR A 350 -12.72 15.07 -2.41
N GLN A 351 -13.69 14.48 -1.71
CA GLN A 351 -15.08 14.47 -2.15
C GLN A 351 -15.77 15.77 -1.74
N THR A 352 -16.73 16.24 -2.54
CA THR A 352 -17.36 17.56 -2.39
C THR A 352 -18.01 17.82 -1.04
N TYR A 353 -18.55 16.80 -0.36
CA TYR A 353 -19.24 16.96 0.92
C TYR A 353 -18.53 16.30 2.11
N ALA A 354 -17.33 15.76 1.90
CA ALA A 354 -16.57 15.09 2.95
C ALA A 354 -16.33 16.03 4.15
N PHE A 355 -16.61 15.54 5.36
CA PHE A 355 -16.41 16.26 6.64
C PHE A 355 -17.07 17.65 6.73
N SER A 356 -18.07 17.94 5.88
CA SER A 356 -18.68 19.27 5.81
C SER A 356 -19.41 19.67 7.09
N ALA A 357 -20.03 18.71 7.81
CA ALA A 357 -20.67 18.97 9.09
C ALA A 357 -19.65 19.31 10.18
N GLU A 358 -18.55 18.54 10.26
CA GLU A 358 -17.42 18.79 11.16
C GLU A 358 -16.72 20.13 10.87
N TYR A 359 -16.66 20.55 9.61
CA TYR A 359 -16.03 21.82 9.23
C TYR A 359 -16.84 23.07 9.61
N ARG A 360 -18.17 22.99 9.66
CA ARG A 360 -19.05 24.17 9.85
C ARG A 360 -18.66 25.07 11.04
N PRO A 361 -18.32 24.54 12.22
CA PRO A 361 -17.88 25.35 13.36
C PRO A 361 -16.57 26.11 13.11
N HIS A 362 -15.64 25.54 12.33
CA HIS A 362 -14.31 26.10 12.06
C HIS A 362 -14.30 27.07 10.86
N ARG A 363 -15.44 27.21 10.16
CA ARG A 363 -15.50 27.92 8.88
C ARG A 363 -15.05 29.36 9.01
N ARG A 364 -15.49 30.08 10.05
CA ARG A 364 -15.22 31.51 10.19
C ARG A 364 -13.75 31.73 10.48
N GLU A 365 -13.22 31.04 11.48
CA GLU A 365 -11.84 31.06 11.94
C GLU A 365 -10.89 30.73 10.79
N CYS A 366 -11.04 29.57 10.13
CA CYS A 366 -10.21 29.20 8.99
C CYS A 366 -10.22 30.27 7.88
N CYS A 367 -11.39 30.82 7.53
CA CYS A 367 -11.45 31.81 6.46
C CYS A 367 -10.79 33.15 6.85
N GLU A 368 -10.92 33.60 8.09
CA GLU A 368 -10.25 34.82 8.58
C GLU A 368 -8.75 34.61 8.78
N LEU A 369 -8.31 33.42 9.16
CA LEU A 369 -6.89 33.07 9.23
C LEU A 369 -6.25 33.12 7.83
N LEU A 370 -6.84 32.47 6.83
CA LEU A 370 -6.27 32.44 5.48
C LEU A 370 -6.38 33.78 4.74
N ALA A 371 -7.57 34.40 4.77
CA ALA A 371 -7.85 35.62 4.00
C ALA A 371 -8.75 36.57 4.81
N PRO A 372 -8.21 37.44 5.67
CA PRO A 372 -9.01 38.36 6.48
C PRO A 372 -10.00 39.18 5.63
N TRP A 373 -11.29 39.10 5.95
CA TRP A 373 -12.35 39.77 5.18
C TRP A 373 -13.24 40.64 6.04
N GLU A 374 -13.51 40.23 7.28
CA GLU A 374 -14.37 40.99 8.18
C GLU A 374 -13.77 42.39 8.49
N PRO A 375 -14.59 43.45 8.58
CA PRO A 375 -14.11 44.77 8.97
C PRO A 375 -13.58 44.83 10.41
N ARG A 376 -14.10 43.98 11.29
CA ARG A 376 -13.73 43.86 12.70
C ARG A 376 -13.65 42.39 13.11
N PRO A 377 -12.61 41.66 12.66
CA PRO A 377 -12.40 40.28 13.08
C PRO A 377 -12.15 40.22 14.60
N PRO A 378 -12.48 39.11 15.27
CA PRO A 378 -12.18 38.94 16.69
C PRO A 378 -10.69 39.16 16.97
N ALA A 379 -10.35 39.93 18.02
CA ALA A 379 -8.97 40.30 18.35
C ALA A 379 -8.05 39.07 18.49
N ASN A 380 -8.53 37.99 19.12
CA ASN A 380 -7.81 36.73 19.23
C ASN A 380 -7.40 36.16 17.85
N VAL A 381 -8.29 36.19 16.85
CA VAL A 381 -7.99 35.66 15.51
C VAL A 381 -6.90 36.50 14.82
N VAL A 382 -6.90 37.82 15.02
CA VAL A 382 -5.87 38.71 14.48
C VAL A 382 -4.50 38.42 15.10
N GLU A 383 -4.45 38.31 16.43
CA GLU A 383 -3.21 38.01 17.17
C GLU A 383 -2.66 36.63 16.83
N GLN A 384 -3.53 35.60 16.84
CA GLN A 384 -3.16 34.22 16.48
C GLN A 384 -2.67 34.16 15.02
N ARG A 385 -3.32 34.88 14.09
CA ARG A 385 -2.87 34.95 12.70
C ARG A 385 -1.51 35.62 12.56
N ALA A 386 -1.27 36.73 13.27
CA ALA A 386 0.02 37.41 13.24
C ALA A 386 1.14 36.49 13.74
N LEU A 387 0.90 35.79 14.86
CA LEU A 387 1.83 34.79 15.38
C LEU A 387 2.06 33.66 14.37
N LEU A 388 1.01 33.07 13.81
CA LEU A 388 1.13 32.02 12.80
C LEU A 388 1.94 32.49 11.58
N LEU A 389 1.70 33.70 11.07
CA LEU A 389 2.48 34.27 9.98
C LEU A 389 3.96 34.38 10.34
N THR A 390 4.30 34.90 11.52
CA THR A 390 5.68 34.99 11.99
C THR A 390 6.34 33.61 12.06
N LEU A 391 5.62 32.60 12.56
CA LEU A 391 6.15 31.24 12.69
C LEU A 391 6.32 30.54 11.33
N THR A 392 5.44 30.79 10.35
CA THR A 392 5.51 30.15 9.02
C THR A 392 6.40 30.89 8.02
N HIS A 393 6.55 32.21 8.14
CA HIS A 393 7.37 33.01 7.23
C HIS A 393 8.80 33.20 7.73
N GLY A 394 9.04 33.03 9.04
CA GLY A 394 10.33 33.35 9.65
C GLY A 394 10.56 34.86 9.78
N PRO A 395 11.74 35.28 10.29
CA PRO A 395 12.07 36.69 10.45
C PRO A 395 12.12 37.40 9.10
N SER A 396 11.60 38.63 9.06
CA SER A 396 11.66 39.54 7.91
C SER A 396 12.84 40.51 8.08
N ALA A 397 13.67 40.67 7.05
CA ALA A 397 14.65 41.74 7.00
C ALA A 397 13.95 43.09 6.72
N GLU A 398 14.59 44.20 7.12
CA GLU A 398 14.09 45.54 6.79
C GLU A 398 13.93 45.70 5.27
N GLY A 399 12.73 46.07 4.83
CA GLY A 399 12.40 46.25 3.41
C GLY A 399 12.02 44.97 2.64
N ALA A 400 11.93 43.81 3.28
CA ALA A 400 11.52 42.57 2.63
C ALA A 400 10.00 42.33 2.70
N ASP A 401 9.38 42.01 1.55
CA ASP A 401 7.95 41.71 1.44
C ASP A 401 7.53 40.38 2.11
N ARG A 402 8.50 39.50 2.41
CA ARG A 402 8.28 38.17 3.01
C ARG A 402 9.38 37.82 4.00
N GLY A 403 9.06 36.99 4.99
CA GLY A 403 10.05 36.41 5.89
C GLY A 403 10.99 35.44 5.18
N SER A 404 12.18 35.25 5.76
CA SER A 404 13.27 34.42 5.20
C SER A 404 12.88 32.99 4.82
N ILE A 405 12.06 32.30 5.62
CA ILE A 405 11.61 30.93 5.33
C ILE A 405 10.70 30.91 4.10
N ALA A 406 9.78 31.88 4.02
CA ALA A 406 8.86 31.99 2.89
C ALA A 406 9.58 32.31 1.58
N GLN A 407 10.62 33.14 1.63
CA GLN A 407 11.46 33.45 0.46
C GLN A 407 12.26 32.23 -0.01
N GLU A 408 12.89 31.49 0.92
CA GLU A 408 13.68 30.32 0.54
C GLU A 408 12.78 29.19 0.01
N LEU A 409 11.61 28.97 0.60
CA LEU A 409 10.64 27.99 0.09
C LEU A 409 10.15 28.35 -1.32
N ARG A 410 9.96 29.65 -1.60
CA ARG A 410 9.60 30.13 -2.94
C ARG A 410 10.70 29.86 -3.96
N LYS A 411 11.94 30.19 -3.60
CA LYS A 411 13.11 29.94 -4.41
C LYS A 411 13.29 28.44 -4.71
N LEU A 412 13.13 27.57 -3.73
CA LEU A 412 13.19 26.11 -3.92
C LEU A 412 12.08 25.62 -4.86
N GLY A 413 10.85 26.13 -4.72
CA GLY A 413 9.74 25.83 -5.63
C GLY A 413 10.03 26.26 -7.07
N ASP A 414 10.62 27.45 -7.26
CA ASP A 414 11.02 27.96 -8.57
C ASP A 414 12.15 27.11 -9.20
N GLN A 415 13.14 26.69 -8.40
CA GLN A 415 14.21 25.78 -8.84
C GLN A 415 13.68 24.40 -9.25
N VAL A 416 12.70 23.85 -8.53
CA VAL A 416 12.05 22.58 -8.90
C VAL A 416 11.28 22.72 -10.21
N ARG A 417 10.57 23.84 -10.43
CA ARG A 417 9.88 24.12 -11.70
C ARG A 417 10.86 24.32 -12.86
N GLU A 418 12.00 24.95 -12.62
CA GLU A 418 13.08 25.07 -13.60
C GLU A 418 13.69 23.71 -13.94
N LEU A 419 13.91 22.85 -12.95
CA LEU A 419 14.38 21.48 -13.18
C LEU A 419 13.38 20.67 -14.00
N ALA A 420 12.08 20.84 -13.73
CA ALA A 420 11.01 20.21 -14.49
C ALA A 420 10.98 20.68 -15.96
N SER A 421 11.17 21.98 -16.23
CA SER A 421 11.16 22.52 -17.60
C SER A 421 12.33 22.03 -18.45
N ARG A 422 13.46 21.70 -17.82
CA ARG A 422 14.64 21.09 -18.45
C ARG A 422 14.53 19.55 -18.55
N GLY A 423 13.44 18.97 -18.05
CA GLY A 423 13.19 17.54 -18.07
C GLY A 423 14.02 16.74 -17.05
N GLY A 424 14.65 17.37 -16.06
CA GLY A 424 15.44 16.68 -15.03
C GLY A 424 14.60 16.05 -13.90
N LEU A 425 13.32 16.44 -13.79
CA LEU A 425 12.43 15.95 -12.74
C LEU A 425 11.79 14.60 -13.11
N TRP A 426 11.92 13.60 -12.21
CA TRP A 426 11.44 12.23 -12.45
C TRP A 426 9.95 12.02 -12.14
N VAL A 427 9.32 12.93 -11.39
CA VAL A 427 7.88 12.89 -11.09
C VAL A 427 7.27 14.26 -11.35
N SER A 428 5.95 14.37 -11.46
CA SER A 428 5.33 15.69 -11.62
C SER A 428 5.46 16.55 -10.35
N GLU A 429 5.46 17.87 -10.48
CA GLU A 429 5.39 18.81 -9.34
C GLU A 429 4.18 18.50 -8.43
N GLU A 430 3.05 18.12 -9.04
CA GLU A 430 1.86 17.70 -8.30
C GLU A 430 2.11 16.49 -7.38
N THR A 431 2.89 15.50 -7.85
CA THR A 431 3.27 14.31 -7.07
C THR A 431 4.25 14.66 -5.94
N LEU A 432 5.18 15.58 -6.20
CA LEU A 432 6.08 16.09 -5.15
C LEU A 432 5.28 16.79 -4.06
N LEU A 433 4.38 17.69 -4.42
CA LEU A 433 3.56 18.44 -3.47
C LEU A 433 2.66 17.53 -2.65
N GLU A 434 2.18 16.43 -3.21
CA GLU A 434 1.48 15.39 -2.45
C GLU A 434 2.37 14.74 -1.40
N SER A 435 3.59 14.36 -1.77
CA SER A 435 4.55 13.81 -0.80
C SER A 435 4.94 14.85 0.26
N LEU A 436 5.09 16.12 -0.10
CA LEU A 436 5.44 17.21 0.81
C LEU A 436 4.30 17.54 1.77
N ALA A 437 3.06 17.65 1.28
CA ALA A 437 1.87 17.87 2.10
C ALA A 437 1.69 16.75 3.14
N HIS A 438 1.89 15.50 2.71
CA HIS A 438 1.84 14.35 3.59
C HIS A 438 2.93 14.41 4.68
N MET A 439 4.17 14.77 4.32
CA MET A 439 5.25 14.94 5.30
C MET A 439 4.99 16.10 6.27
N HIS A 440 4.48 17.24 5.80
CA HIS A 440 4.09 18.37 6.63
C HIS A 440 3.05 17.94 7.68
N LYS A 441 2.00 17.23 7.23
CA LYS A 441 0.95 16.70 8.12
C LYS A 441 1.53 15.77 9.18
N ILE A 442 2.36 14.80 8.79
CA ILE A 442 2.93 13.82 9.72
C ILE A 442 3.82 14.49 10.78
N ARG A 443 4.54 15.56 10.43
CA ARG A 443 5.33 16.32 11.41
C ARG A 443 4.43 17.02 12.42
N LEU A 444 3.40 17.72 11.92
CA LEU A 444 2.58 18.62 12.72
C LEU A 444 1.55 17.90 13.59
N LEU A 445 0.83 16.94 13.01
CA LEU A 445 -0.24 16.21 13.67
C LEU A 445 0.27 14.83 14.09
N ASP A 446 -0.12 13.80 13.35
CA ASP A 446 0.17 12.41 13.66
C ASP A 446 0.14 11.54 12.38
N LEU A 447 0.27 10.23 12.58
CA LEU A 447 0.25 9.22 11.54
C LEU A 447 -1.18 8.79 11.15
N ASP A 448 -2.23 9.40 11.70
CA ASP A 448 -3.61 9.06 11.38
C ASP A 448 -3.97 9.54 9.96
N ARG A 449 -4.41 8.59 9.13
CA ARG A 449 -4.86 8.85 7.76
C ARG A 449 -6.22 9.54 7.73
N GLU A 450 -7.09 9.31 8.70
CA GLU A 450 -8.39 9.98 8.72
C GLU A 450 -8.23 11.47 9.02
N ARG A 451 -7.34 11.83 9.95
CA ARG A 451 -6.98 13.23 10.24
C ARG A 451 -6.42 13.97 9.03
N GLU A 452 -5.67 13.29 8.16
CA GLU A 452 -5.21 13.85 6.87
C GLU A 452 -6.38 14.15 5.92
N ARG A 453 -7.34 13.23 5.83
CA ARG A 453 -8.54 13.42 5.02
C ARG A 453 -9.40 14.58 5.55
N ARG A 454 -9.53 14.72 6.88
CA ARG A 454 -10.18 15.86 7.53
C ARG A 454 -9.48 17.17 7.17
N LEU A 455 -8.15 17.22 7.29
CA LEU A 455 -7.33 18.39 6.95
C LEU A 455 -7.57 18.85 5.50
N TYR A 456 -7.48 17.94 4.51
CA TYR A 456 -7.70 18.31 3.11
C TYR A 456 -9.15 18.76 2.85
N ALA A 457 -10.14 18.12 3.48
CA ALA A 457 -11.53 18.54 3.34
C ALA A 457 -11.76 19.93 3.95
N PHE A 458 -11.26 20.20 5.15
CA PHE A 458 -11.38 21.51 5.81
C PHE A 458 -10.72 22.59 4.96
N TRP A 459 -9.49 22.34 4.50
CA TRP A 459 -8.77 23.26 3.64
C TRP A 459 -9.56 23.57 2.35
N ARG A 460 -10.15 22.56 1.70
CA ARG A 460 -11.00 22.76 0.52
C ARG A 460 -12.21 23.64 0.84
N HIS A 461 -12.96 23.32 1.88
CA HIS A 461 -14.18 24.06 2.25
C HIS A 461 -13.85 25.51 2.62
N THR A 462 -12.67 25.77 3.20
CA THR A 462 -12.16 27.12 3.45
C THR A 462 -11.91 27.88 2.15
N LEU A 463 -11.18 27.31 1.20
CA LEU A 463 -10.91 27.98 -0.09
C LEU A 463 -12.20 28.21 -0.90
N GLU A 464 -13.14 27.24 -0.91
CA GLU A 464 -14.45 27.42 -1.55
C GLU A 464 -15.27 28.53 -0.87
N SER A 465 -15.20 28.63 0.47
CA SER A 465 -15.88 29.70 1.21
C SER A 465 -15.28 31.07 0.92
N ILE A 466 -13.95 31.17 0.84
CA ILE A 466 -13.24 32.42 0.50
C ILE A 466 -13.63 32.89 -0.91
N LYS A 467 -13.65 31.98 -1.90
CA LYS A 467 -14.07 32.32 -3.28
C LYS A 467 -15.51 32.82 -3.40
N ARG A 468 -16.39 32.41 -2.49
CA ARG A 468 -17.80 32.84 -2.48
C ARG A 468 -18.02 34.16 -1.74
N ARG A 469 -16.97 34.76 -1.14
CA ARG A 469 -17.11 36.05 -0.45
C ARG A 469 -17.42 37.15 -1.48
N PRO A 470 -18.34 38.06 -1.16
CA PRO A 470 -18.56 39.22 -2.01
C PRO A 470 -17.29 40.07 -2.08
N THR A 471 -17.04 40.67 -3.23
CA THR A 471 -16.00 41.68 -3.41
C THR A 471 -16.22 42.79 -2.39
N LYS A 472 -15.16 43.18 -1.66
CA LYS A 472 -15.21 44.32 -0.73
C LYS A 472 -15.62 45.55 -1.55
N ARG A 473 -16.76 46.16 -1.18
CA ARG A 473 -17.22 47.42 -1.76
C ARG A 473 -16.36 48.58 -1.28
#